data_AF-A0A4Q5V509-F1
#
_entry.id   AF-A0A4Q5V509-F1
#
_cell.length_a   1.000
_cell.length_b   1.000
_cell.length_c   1.000
_cell.angle_alpha   90.00
_cell.angle_beta   90.00
_cell.angle_gamma   90.00
#
_symmetry.space_group_name_H-M   'P 1'
#
loop_
_entity.id
_entity.type
_entity.pdbx_description
1 polymer ?
#
loop_
_entity_poly.entity_id
_entity_poly.type
_entity_poly.pdbx_seq_one_letter_code
_entity_poly.pdbx_strand_id
1 'polypeptide(L)'
;MVKIHKARNEKLEAISSGIKAFSIAKGYNPRIAFLVDMSIPSGRNRFFVYNMQKDSIEMAGLVTHGYGARKTGIEFSNIPGSYCSSLGKYKVGKSYEGRFGLAFKLHGLDKTNDKAFERFVVLHAHDCVPMQEIEPLNICESQGCPTVAPGFLQKLKKYIETSEQPILLNISQ
;
A
#
# COMPACT_ATOMS: atom_id res chain seq x y z
N MET A 1 -19.77 2.60 8.32
CA MET A 1 -18.60 2.15 9.11
C MET A 1 -18.02 0.93 8.43
N VAL A 2 -16.72 0.91 8.11
CA VAL A 2 -16.06 -0.31 7.60
C VAL A 2 -16.09 -1.32 8.74
N LYS A 3 -16.80 -2.46 8.59
CA LYS A 3 -16.83 -3.52 9.62
C LYS A 3 -15.46 -4.18 9.64
N ILE A 4 -14.66 -3.87 10.64
CA ILE A 4 -13.28 -4.35 10.75
C ILE A 4 -13.11 -5.16 12.03
N HIS A 5 -12.47 -6.34 11.92
CA HIS A 5 -12.21 -7.23 13.04
C HIS A 5 -11.31 -6.55 14.08
N LYS A 6 -11.61 -6.69 15.38
CA LYS A 6 -10.92 -6.00 16.47
C LYS A 6 -9.38 -6.15 16.42
N ALA A 7 -8.88 -7.37 16.29
CA ALA A 7 -7.44 -7.65 16.20
C ALA A 7 -6.73 -6.93 15.02
N ARG A 8 -7.45 -6.62 13.93
CA ARG A 8 -6.93 -5.87 12.80
C ARG A 8 -6.80 -4.38 13.13
N ASN A 9 -7.75 -3.80 13.87
CA ASN A 9 -7.62 -2.43 14.36
C ASN A 9 -6.41 -2.30 15.28
N GLU A 10 -6.24 -3.22 16.23
CA GLU A 10 -5.10 -3.21 17.17
C GLU A 10 -3.74 -3.25 16.44
N LYS A 11 -3.62 -4.11 15.41
CA LYS A 11 -2.39 -4.18 14.59
C LYS A 11 -2.15 -2.88 13.81
N LEU A 12 -3.19 -2.31 13.19
CA LEU A 12 -3.08 -1.07 12.43
C LEU A 12 -2.76 0.12 13.34
N GLU A 13 -3.36 0.18 14.52
CA GLU A 13 -3.04 1.15 15.57
C GLU A 13 -1.57 1.07 15.97
N ALA A 14 -1.05 -0.13 16.24
CA ALA A 14 0.35 -0.35 16.59
C ALA A 14 1.32 0.12 15.47
N ILE A 15 1.02 -0.23 14.21
CA ILE A 15 1.79 0.25 13.05
C ILE A 15 1.72 1.77 12.93
N SER A 16 0.51 2.34 13.08
CA SER A 16 0.26 3.77 12.88
C SER A 16 1.06 4.64 13.85
N SER A 17 1.25 4.20 15.10
CA SER A 17 2.05 4.93 16.09
C SER A 17 3.50 5.14 15.63
N GLY A 18 4.14 4.07 15.13
CA GLY A 18 5.49 4.15 14.57
C GLY A 18 5.57 5.02 13.32
N ILE A 19 4.57 4.93 12.44
CA ILE A 19 4.47 5.76 11.23
C ILE A 19 4.27 7.24 11.57
N LYS A 20 3.45 7.56 12.56
CA LYS A 20 3.20 8.93 13.02
C LYS A 20 4.48 9.58 13.56
N ALA A 21 5.20 8.88 14.43
CA ALA A 21 6.47 9.36 14.98
C ALA A 21 7.50 9.62 13.86
N PHE A 22 7.63 8.67 12.93
CA PHE A 22 8.53 8.84 11.78
C PHE A 22 8.09 9.99 10.85
N SER A 23 6.78 10.17 10.66
CA SER A 23 6.24 11.22 9.80
C SER A 23 6.58 12.62 10.33
N ILE A 24 6.36 12.84 11.63
CA ILE A 24 6.72 14.09 12.31
C ILE A 24 8.23 14.34 12.20
N ALA A 25 9.05 13.32 12.50
CA ALA A 25 10.50 13.46 12.53
C ALA A 25 11.13 13.71 11.14
N LYS A 26 10.47 13.29 10.06
CA LYS A 26 11.03 13.33 8.69
C LYS A 26 10.25 14.21 7.70
N GLY A 27 9.23 14.94 8.17
CA GLY A 27 8.48 15.88 7.34
C GLY A 27 7.49 15.21 6.37
N TYR A 28 6.87 14.11 6.78
CA TYR A 28 5.75 13.47 6.07
C TYR A 28 4.41 13.82 6.71
N ASN A 29 3.31 13.55 6.01
CA ASN A 29 1.97 13.86 6.50
C ASN A 29 1.72 13.20 7.88
N PRO A 30 1.52 13.98 8.96
CA PRO A 30 1.38 13.46 10.32
C PRO A 30 -0.06 13.00 10.63
N ARG A 31 -1.00 13.20 9.71
CA ARG A 31 -2.42 12.85 9.86
C ARG A 31 -2.79 11.60 9.09
N ILE A 32 -2.39 11.49 7.81
CA ILE A 32 -2.79 10.40 6.93
C ILE A 32 -1.58 9.56 6.55
N ALA A 33 -1.71 8.25 6.72
CA ALA A 33 -0.80 7.25 6.17
C ALA A 33 -1.60 6.18 5.41
N PHE A 34 -0.95 5.58 4.43
CA PHE A 34 -1.45 4.37 3.77
C PHE A 34 -0.80 3.15 4.41
N LEU A 35 -1.61 2.22 4.90
CA LEU A 35 -1.14 1.01 5.55
C LEU A 35 -1.59 -0.20 4.74
N VAL A 36 -0.67 -1.10 4.43
CA VAL A 36 -0.95 -2.35 3.72
C VAL A 36 -0.52 -3.52 4.59
N ASP A 37 -1.45 -4.45 4.85
CA ASP A 37 -1.21 -5.64 5.66
C ASP A 37 -1.32 -6.92 4.82
N MET A 38 -0.17 -7.44 4.43
CA MET A 38 -0.06 -8.62 3.59
C MET A 38 -0.31 -9.95 4.31
N SER A 39 -0.49 -9.95 5.65
CA SER A 39 -1.04 -11.15 6.33
C SER A 39 -2.51 -11.39 6.00
N ILE A 40 -3.21 -10.37 5.50
CA ILE A 40 -4.61 -10.47 5.10
C ILE A 40 -4.70 -11.08 3.69
N PRO A 41 -5.58 -12.08 3.47
CA PRO A 41 -5.85 -12.65 2.15
C PRO A 41 -6.14 -11.59 1.09
N SER A 42 -5.69 -11.83 -0.13
CA SER A 42 -5.75 -10.83 -1.22
C SER A 42 -7.17 -10.47 -1.65
N GLY A 43 -8.13 -11.37 -1.44
CA GLY A 43 -9.57 -11.13 -1.66
C GLY A 43 -10.26 -10.27 -0.61
N ARG A 44 -9.58 -9.88 0.47
CA ARG A 44 -10.11 -9.01 1.54
C ARG A 44 -9.39 -7.68 1.57
N ASN A 45 -10.08 -6.66 2.08
CA ASN A 45 -9.52 -5.33 2.22
C ASN A 45 -8.28 -5.36 3.11
N ARG A 46 -7.15 -5.00 2.50
CA ARG A 46 -5.83 -5.03 3.11
C ARG A 46 -4.97 -3.80 2.81
N PHE A 47 -5.50 -2.84 2.06
CA PHE A 47 -5.00 -1.48 1.96
C PHE A 47 -5.90 -0.57 2.78
N PHE A 48 -5.34 0.28 3.64
CA PHE A 48 -6.07 1.18 4.51
C PHE A 48 -5.56 2.61 4.37
N VAL A 49 -6.46 3.57 4.18
CA VAL A 49 -6.19 4.97 4.45
C VAL A 49 -6.46 5.20 5.93
N TYR A 50 -5.40 5.40 6.70
CA TYR A 50 -5.45 5.48 8.14
C TYR A 50 -5.25 6.92 8.61
N ASN A 51 -6.16 7.40 9.44
CA ASN A 51 -6.07 8.68 10.12
C ASN A 51 -5.42 8.48 11.49
N MET A 52 -4.14 8.85 11.60
CA MET A 52 -3.29 8.72 12.78
C MET A 52 -3.57 9.76 13.88
N GLN A 53 -4.49 10.71 13.63
CA GLN A 53 -4.96 11.65 14.66
C GLN A 53 -6.24 11.14 15.33
N LYS A 54 -7.07 10.43 14.58
CA LYS A 54 -8.35 9.87 15.04
C LYS A 54 -8.27 8.37 15.34
N ASP A 55 -7.10 7.76 15.16
CA ASP A 55 -6.84 6.32 15.24
C ASP A 55 -7.94 5.50 14.57
N SER A 56 -8.22 5.83 13.30
CA SER A 56 -9.33 5.25 12.55
C SER A 56 -9.05 5.09 11.07
N ILE A 57 -9.76 4.14 10.45
CA ILE A 57 -9.67 3.84 9.03
C ILE A 57 -10.72 4.68 8.30
N GLU A 58 -10.26 5.58 7.43
CA GLU A 58 -11.13 6.42 6.59
C GLU A 58 -11.57 5.67 5.33
N MET A 59 -10.74 4.74 4.85
CA MET A 59 -11.01 3.96 3.65
C MET A 59 -10.25 2.64 3.65
N ALA A 60 -10.83 1.60 3.07
CA ALA A 60 -10.17 0.32 2.88
C ALA A 60 -10.40 -0.21 1.47
N GLY A 61 -9.44 -0.96 0.93
CA GLY A 61 -9.49 -1.51 -0.41
C GLY A 61 -8.62 -2.75 -0.59
N LEU A 62 -8.80 -3.39 -1.74
CA LEU A 62 -7.97 -4.49 -2.22
C LEU A 62 -6.68 -3.95 -2.84
N VAL A 63 -5.59 -4.69 -2.65
CA VAL A 63 -4.28 -4.38 -3.26
C VAL A 63 -3.55 -5.67 -3.57
N THR A 64 -2.91 -5.75 -4.73
CA THR A 64 -2.14 -6.92 -5.17
C THR A 64 -0.85 -7.10 -4.37
N HIS A 65 -0.24 -8.28 -4.47
CA HIS A 65 1.17 -8.50 -4.16
C HIS A 65 1.91 -8.98 -5.40
N GLY A 66 3.23 -9.09 -5.31
CA GLY A 66 4.08 -9.67 -6.34
C GLY A 66 3.93 -11.20 -6.43
N TYR A 67 3.91 -11.78 -7.64
CA TYR A 67 3.82 -13.24 -7.82
C TYR A 67 5.10 -13.99 -7.43
N GLY A 68 6.25 -13.32 -7.38
CA GLY A 68 7.52 -13.93 -6.93
C GLY A 68 7.95 -15.16 -7.74
N ALA A 69 8.72 -16.06 -7.13
CA ALA A 69 9.09 -17.34 -7.75
C ALA A 69 8.26 -18.52 -7.25
N ARG A 70 7.63 -18.38 -6.08
CA ARG A 70 6.88 -19.45 -5.41
C ARG A 70 5.50 -19.63 -6.03
N LYS A 71 5.07 -20.90 -6.13
CA LYS A 71 3.69 -21.23 -6.55
C LYS A 71 2.66 -21.05 -5.44
N THR A 72 3.10 -20.96 -4.18
CA THR A 72 2.23 -20.90 -3.00
C THR A 72 2.75 -19.91 -1.96
N GLY A 73 1.84 -19.14 -1.38
CA GLY A 73 2.15 -18.14 -0.37
C GLY A 73 2.80 -16.88 -0.94
N ILE A 74 2.87 -15.84 -0.11
CA ILE A 74 3.44 -14.56 -0.50
C ILE A 74 4.93 -14.55 -0.19
N GLU A 75 5.74 -14.11 -1.15
CA GLU A 75 7.17 -13.89 -0.97
C GLU A 75 7.49 -12.40 -1.04
N PHE A 76 8.45 -11.96 -0.23
CA PHE A 76 8.95 -10.58 -0.23
C PHE A 76 10.41 -10.55 -0.60
N SER A 77 10.79 -9.62 -1.46
CA SER A 77 12.18 -9.44 -1.86
C SER A 77 12.41 -8.01 -2.33
N ASN A 78 13.62 -7.51 -2.09
CA ASN A 78 14.12 -6.25 -2.63
C ASN A 78 14.99 -6.46 -3.88
N ILE A 79 15.18 -7.70 -4.32
CA ILE A 79 16.07 -8.05 -5.43
C ILE A 79 15.41 -7.67 -6.76
N PRO A 80 16.09 -6.91 -7.65
CA PRO A 80 15.60 -6.64 -9.00
C PRO A 80 15.30 -7.94 -9.76
N GLY A 81 14.20 -7.97 -10.51
CA GLY A 81 13.76 -9.16 -11.24
C GLY A 81 13.13 -10.26 -10.38
N SER A 82 13.03 -10.09 -9.04
CA SER A 82 12.34 -11.08 -8.19
C SER A 82 10.83 -11.12 -8.39
N TYR A 83 10.24 -10.05 -8.93
CA TYR A 83 8.78 -9.84 -9.04
C TYR A 83 8.01 -9.92 -7.72
N CYS A 84 8.69 -9.98 -6.57
CA CYS A 84 8.10 -9.94 -5.25
C CYS A 84 7.77 -8.50 -4.84
N SER A 85 6.77 -8.33 -3.98
CA SER A 85 6.61 -7.07 -3.24
C SER A 85 7.76 -6.89 -2.23
N SER A 86 8.01 -5.65 -1.81
CA SER A 86 8.99 -5.35 -0.76
C SER A 86 8.30 -4.80 0.48
N LEU A 87 8.74 -5.22 1.66
CA LEU A 87 8.19 -4.73 2.94
C LEU A 87 8.86 -3.41 3.36
N GLY A 88 8.16 -2.62 4.15
CA GLY A 88 8.66 -1.39 4.76
C GLY A 88 7.92 -0.13 4.32
N LYS A 89 8.51 1.01 4.68
CA LYS A 89 8.00 2.36 4.44
C LYS A 89 8.42 2.86 3.05
N TYR A 90 7.49 3.49 2.38
CA TYR A 90 7.66 4.14 1.10
C TYR A 90 7.19 5.58 1.19
N LYS A 91 7.96 6.49 0.60
CA LYS A 91 7.45 7.81 0.25
C LYS A 91 6.64 7.69 -1.03
N VAL A 92 5.36 8.09 -0.98
CA VAL A 92 4.53 8.26 -2.17
C VAL A 92 4.97 9.55 -2.85
N GLY A 93 5.52 9.41 -4.06
CA GLY A 93 6.04 10.49 -4.88
C GLY A 93 4.97 11.13 -5.76
N LYS A 94 5.43 11.89 -6.77
CA LYS A 94 4.55 12.55 -7.75
C LYS A 94 3.84 11.53 -8.64
N SER A 95 2.66 11.92 -9.11
CA SER A 95 1.94 11.20 -10.16
C SER A 95 2.70 11.28 -11.49
N TYR A 96 2.45 10.30 -12.34
CA TYR A 96 2.82 10.29 -13.75
C TYR A 96 1.86 9.36 -14.51
N GLU A 97 1.82 9.50 -15.84
CA GLU A 97 1.10 8.58 -16.72
C GLU A 97 2.04 7.43 -17.11
N GLY A 98 1.72 6.22 -16.66
CA GLY A 98 2.45 5.00 -16.98
C GLY A 98 1.68 4.09 -17.96
N ARG A 99 2.15 2.84 -18.11
CA ARG A 99 1.52 1.84 -18.99
C ARG A 99 0.04 1.58 -18.68
N PHE A 100 -0.34 1.69 -17.41
CA PHE A 100 -1.70 1.45 -16.92
C PHE A 100 -2.42 2.76 -16.52
N GLY A 101 -1.99 3.89 -17.10
CA GLY A 101 -2.48 5.23 -16.78
C GLY A 101 -1.84 5.80 -15.51
N LEU A 102 -2.62 6.58 -14.75
CA LEU A 102 -2.19 7.23 -13.52
C LEU A 102 -1.45 6.28 -12.58
N ALA A 103 -0.23 6.66 -12.19
CA ALA A 103 0.58 5.96 -11.21
C ALA A 103 1.37 6.94 -10.34
N PHE A 104 1.72 6.52 -9.12
CA PHE A 104 2.55 7.29 -8.20
C PHE A 104 3.88 6.57 -7.97
N LYS A 105 4.98 7.29 -8.15
CA LYS A 105 6.33 6.73 -7.90
C LYS A 105 6.48 6.36 -6.43
N LEU A 106 7.04 5.20 -6.13
CA LEU A 106 7.34 4.81 -4.74
C LEU A 106 8.84 4.83 -4.51
N HIS A 107 9.26 5.54 -3.46
CA HIS A 107 10.64 5.58 -3.02
C HIS A 107 10.75 4.80 -1.72
N GLY A 108 11.50 3.70 -1.72
CA GLY A 108 11.76 2.92 -0.52
C GLY A 108 12.58 3.70 0.49
N LEU A 109 12.21 3.59 1.77
CA LEU A 109 12.85 4.27 2.89
C LEU A 109 13.56 3.30 3.85
N ASP A 110 13.39 2.00 3.64
CA ASP A 110 13.98 0.94 4.45
C ASP A 110 14.91 0.07 3.59
N LYS A 111 15.92 -0.57 4.21
CA LYS A 111 16.82 -1.51 3.51
C LYS A 111 16.09 -2.65 2.80
N THR A 112 14.89 -2.98 3.26
CA THR A 112 14.03 -4.02 2.68
C THR A 112 13.32 -3.58 1.41
N ASN A 113 13.32 -2.28 1.08
CA ASN A 113 12.64 -1.75 -0.10
C ASN A 113 13.40 -0.61 -0.82
N ASP A 114 14.65 -0.31 -0.45
CA ASP A 114 15.44 0.80 -1.00
C ASP A 114 15.67 0.73 -2.53
N LYS A 115 15.51 -0.44 -3.16
CA LYS A 115 15.57 -0.62 -4.62
C LYS A 115 14.22 -0.43 -5.32
N ALA A 116 13.16 -0.09 -4.60
CA ALA A 116 11.81 0.03 -5.16
C ALA A 116 11.75 0.97 -6.38
N PHE A 117 12.44 2.12 -6.31
CA PHE A 117 12.46 3.09 -7.39
C PHE A 117 13.17 2.55 -8.64
N GLU A 118 14.35 1.94 -8.46
CA GLU A 118 15.13 1.30 -9.55
C GLU A 118 14.36 0.15 -10.20
N ARG A 119 13.53 -0.54 -9.41
CA ARG A 119 12.67 -1.64 -9.86
C ARG A 119 11.37 -1.17 -10.50
N PHE A 120 11.16 0.14 -10.68
CA PHE A 120 9.92 0.73 -11.17
C PHE A 120 8.67 0.30 -10.37
N VAL A 121 8.84 0.07 -9.06
CA VAL A 121 7.71 -0.20 -8.16
C VAL A 121 6.92 1.09 -7.96
N VAL A 122 5.65 1.06 -8.33
CA VAL A 122 4.75 2.22 -8.28
C VAL A 122 3.39 1.81 -7.71
N LEU A 123 2.67 2.78 -7.13
CA LEU A 123 1.26 2.62 -6.77
C LEU A 123 0.43 2.96 -8.00
N HIS A 124 -0.27 1.99 -8.57
CA HIS A 124 -1.09 2.17 -9.76
C HIS A 124 -2.39 1.37 -9.70
N ALA A 125 -3.21 1.48 -10.73
CA ALA A 125 -4.45 0.74 -10.87
C ALA A 125 -4.40 -0.29 -11.99
N HIS A 126 -5.29 -1.28 -11.91
CA HIS A 126 -5.60 -2.19 -13.01
C HIS A 126 -7.01 -2.76 -12.84
N ASP A 127 -7.74 -2.99 -13.94
CA ASP A 127 -9.14 -3.47 -13.92
C ASP A 127 -9.30 -4.89 -13.36
N CYS A 128 -8.20 -5.62 -13.19
CA CYS A 128 -8.22 -6.96 -12.58
C CYS A 128 -8.42 -6.92 -11.06
N VAL A 129 -8.29 -5.75 -10.43
CA VAL A 129 -8.55 -5.57 -9.00
C VAL A 129 -9.98 -5.08 -8.81
N PRO A 130 -10.88 -5.87 -8.20
CA PRO A 130 -12.25 -5.46 -7.96
C PRO A 130 -12.34 -4.36 -6.89
N MET A 131 -13.41 -3.57 -6.95
CA MET A 131 -13.70 -2.54 -5.95
C MET A 131 -14.19 -3.09 -4.61
N GLN A 132 -14.64 -4.35 -4.58
CA GLN A 132 -15.25 -5.02 -3.43
C GLN A 132 -14.50 -6.31 -3.13
N GLU A 133 -14.54 -6.74 -1.86
CA GLU A 133 -13.97 -8.02 -1.42
C GLU A 133 -14.57 -9.19 -2.22
N ILE A 134 -13.73 -10.17 -2.54
CA ILE A 134 -14.09 -11.37 -3.31
C ILE A 134 -13.72 -12.67 -2.57
N GLU A 135 -13.40 -12.58 -1.28
CA GLU A 135 -13.16 -13.76 -0.45
C GLU A 135 -14.30 -14.79 -0.60
N PRO A 136 -14.01 -16.10 -0.76
CA PRO A 136 -12.72 -16.79 -0.58
C PRO A 136 -11.76 -16.76 -1.78
N LEU A 137 -12.08 -16.06 -2.86
CA LEU A 137 -11.20 -15.96 -4.03
C LEU A 137 -10.04 -14.98 -3.79
N ASN A 138 -8.95 -15.19 -4.53
CA ASN A 138 -7.84 -14.25 -4.59
C ASN A 138 -8.01 -13.29 -5.77
N ILE A 139 -7.47 -12.07 -5.63
CA ILE A 139 -7.34 -11.14 -6.74
C ILE A 139 -6.13 -11.50 -7.62
N CYS A 140 -6.00 -10.84 -8.77
CA CYS A 140 -4.80 -10.90 -9.60
C CYS A 140 -3.52 -10.53 -8.82
N GLU A 141 -2.38 -11.04 -9.29
CA GLU A 141 -1.05 -10.67 -8.79
C GLU A 141 -0.38 -9.65 -9.72
N SER A 142 0.71 -9.05 -9.24
CA SER A 142 1.49 -8.03 -9.96
C SER A 142 2.96 -8.44 -10.06
N GLN A 143 3.79 -7.60 -10.68
CA GLN A 143 5.27 -7.74 -10.67
C GLN A 143 5.93 -7.10 -9.44
N GLY A 144 5.19 -6.97 -8.33
CA GLY A 144 5.65 -6.39 -7.06
C GLY A 144 5.08 -5.00 -6.75
N CYS A 145 4.39 -4.38 -7.71
CA CYS A 145 3.71 -3.11 -7.52
C CYS A 145 2.43 -3.26 -6.68
N PRO A 146 2.19 -2.40 -5.67
CA PRO A 146 0.86 -2.32 -5.06
C PRO A 146 -0.14 -1.80 -6.11
N THR A 147 -0.94 -2.72 -6.65
CA THR A 147 -1.95 -2.42 -7.66
C THR A 147 -3.33 -2.43 -7.00
N VAL A 148 -4.12 -1.38 -7.20
CA VAL A 148 -5.46 -1.24 -6.62
C VAL A 148 -6.54 -1.12 -7.70
N ALA A 149 -7.81 -1.13 -7.32
CA ALA A 149 -8.89 -0.86 -8.27
C ALA A 149 -8.83 0.59 -8.78
N PRO A 150 -9.16 0.88 -10.06
CA PRO A 150 -9.12 2.24 -10.60
C PRO A 150 -9.91 3.26 -9.79
N GLY A 151 -11.14 2.91 -9.37
CA GLY A 151 -11.96 3.77 -8.52
C GLY A 151 -11.37 4.01 -7.12
N PHE A 152 -10.56 3.07 -6.62
CA PHE A 152 -9.84 3.24 -5.36
C PHE A 152 -8.64 4.17 -5.53
N LEU A 153 -7.85 4.02 -6.60
CA LEU A 153 -6.73 4.93 -6.89
C LEU A 153 -7.18 6.38 -7.05
N GLN A 154 -8.33 6.63 -7.69
CA GLN A 154 -8.90 7.98 -7.80
C GLN A 154 -9.25 8.58 -6.44
N LYS A 155 -9.63 7.77 -5.46
CA LYS A 155 -9.84 8.22 -4.08
C LYS A 155 -8.51 8.49 -3.38
N LEU A 156 -7.50 7.62 -3.55
CA LEU A 156 -6.15 7.83 -3.00
C LEU A 156 -5.50 9.10 -3.55
N LYS A 157 -5.66 9.38 -4.85
CA LYS A 157 -5.18 10.60 -5.52
C LYS A 157 -5.59 11.85 -4.77
N LYS A 158 -6.83 11.93 -4.29
CA LYS A 158 -7.33 13.08 -3.52
C LYS A 158 -6.48 13.31 -2.27
N TYR A 159 -6.22 12.27 -1.49
CA TYR A 159 -5.36 12.38 -0.30
C TYR A 159 -3.94 12.82 -0.67
N ILE A 160 -3.36 12.24 -1.72
CA ILE A 160 -1.98 12.53 -2.13
C ILE A 160 -1.83 13.97 -2.60
N GLU A 161 -2.74 14.47 -3.43
CA GLU A 161 -2.63 15.78 -4.07
C GLU A 161 -3.06 16.94 -3.18
N THR A 162 -3.96 16.73 -2.22
CA THR A 162 -4.34 17.77 -1.26
C THR A 162 -3.39 17.84 -0.06
N SER A 163 -2.38 16.97 -0.01
CA SER A 163 -1.43 16.91 1.10
C SER A 163 -0.23 17.82 0.85
N GLU A 164 0.05 18.73 1.76
CA GLU A 164 1.23 19.61 1.70
C GLU A 164 2.55 18.84 1.87
N GLN A 165 2.50 17.71 2.59
CA GLN A 165 3.64 16.83 2.84
C GLN A 165 3.42 15.48 2.15
N PRO A 166 4.48 14.76 1.73
CA PRO A 166 4.30 13.46 1.12
C PRO A 166 3.62 12.47 2.07
N ILE A 167 2.72 11.65 1.54
CA ILE A 167 2.10 10.56 2.29
C ILE A 167 3.07 9.37 2.36
N LEU A 168 3.12 8.73 3.53
CA LEU A 168 3.81 7.45 3.68
C LEU A 168 2.87 6.29 3.37
N LEU A 169 3.39 5.34 2.61
CA LEU A 169 2.83 4.01 2.44
C LEU A 169 3.67 3.02 3.22
N ASN A 170 3.08 2.23 4.11
CA ASN A 170 3.77 1.16 4.83
C ASN A 170 3.21 -0.19 4.40
N ILE A 171 4.07 -1.07 3.85
CA ILE A 171 3.71 -2.45 3.54
C ILE A 171 4.30 -3.37 4.62
N SER A 172 3.45 -4.06 5.36
CA SER A 172 3.80 -5.00 6.43
C SER A 172 3.20 -6.37 6.18
N GLN A 173 3.71 -7.38 6.88
CA GLN A 173 3.12 -8.71 7.00
C GLN A 173 2.79 -8.95 8.47
#